data_AF-A0A953RJV0-F1
#
_entry.id   AF-A0A953RJV0-F1
#
_cell.length_a   1.000
_cell.length_b   1.000
_cell.length_c   1.000
_cell.angle_alpha   90.00
_cell.angle_beta   90.00
_cell.angle_gamma   90.00
#
_symmetry.space_group_name_H-M   'P 1'
#
loop_
_entity.id
_entity.type
_entity.pdbx_description
1 polymer ?
#
loop_
_entity_poly.entity_id
_entity_poly.type
_entity_poly.pdbx_seq_one_letter_code
_entity_poly.pdbx_strand_id
1 'polypeptide(L)'
;MNPLSFVTVFTFGELGMVFTLAAVFDGGVHNVMAGLVRARPALFWLFLGGFCWVVGDLFQNYAAKYIGIARGIPLSNTNQLWGLAWGVLVFGELAGQGLTAHVLVFTGSLIMIVVIALANDKAELASVLSHEMGHVIARHAAIREEQAKQVAIISHVVNDVLSDPQVGALALAKSKLTLAAFSRAQEFEADGIGVGIAARAGFDPYGASRFLTDMQRNADLKASSGGADPRALDFLSSHPATPERVKNALANARQFSGPGTGERDRTEYLGSLAGLIYGEDPSEGFARGRHFLHPKLGFTFVAPPGFTLDNTAQAVLGLKDGGNEALRLDVVSVPAEQSLPDYLKSGWMTNVDAASVEEFTINGFPAAAATATGDQWSFRLFAVRFGSDVYRFIFAAKTMNAQIDRSFRESVASFRRMSLKESEQIRPMHLKIITAAPGDTVEKLARHMAISDHAVERFRVLNGLSAADRIKPGEKLKIVVE
;
A
#
# COMPACT_ATOMS: atom_id res chain seq x y z
N MET A 1 -44.29 -0.47 -11.40
CA MET A 1 -44.20 0.94 -10.95
C MET A 1 -43.09 1.63 -11.69
N ASN A 2 -43.25 2.88 -12.12
CA ASN A 2 -42.14 3.67 -12.64
C ASN A 2 -41.05 3.74 -11.54
N PRO A 3 -39.76 3.52 -11.86
CA PRO A 3 -38.65 3.62 -10.90
C PRO A 3 -38.68 4.91 -10.08
N LEU A 4 -39.05 6.04 -10.69
CA LEU A 4 -39.21 7.32 -10.00
C LEU A 4 -40.34 7.27 -8.95
N SER A 5 -41.44 6.59 -9.23
CA SER A 5 -42.55 6.45 -8.28
C SER A 5 -42.21 5.53 -7.11
N PHE A 6 -41.39 4.50 -7.32
CA PHE A 6 -40.92 3.62 -6.25
C PHE A 6 -39.95 4.35 -5.31
N VAL A 7 -38.96 5.05 -5.86
CA VAL A 7 -38.01 5.87 -5.08
C VAL A 7 -38.74 6.97 -4.32
N THR A 8 -39.70 7.66 -4.96
CA THR A 8 -40.49 8.71 -4.30
C THR A 8 -41.24 8.17 -3.08
N VAL A 9 -41.97 7.06 -3.23
CA VAL A 9 -42.73 6.45 -2.11
C VAL A 9 -41.81 6.00 -0.98
N PHE A 10 -40.65 5.42 -1.30
CA PHE A 10 -39.69 4.95 -0.31
C PHE A 10 -39.03 6.11 0.44
N THR A 11 -38.58 7.15 -0.26
CA THR A 11 -37.96 8.33 0.35
C THR A 11 -38.93 9.10 1.25
N PHE A 12 -40.18 9.32 0.83
CA PHE A 12 -41.18 9.95 1.69
C PHE A 12 -41.58 9.06 2.87
N GLY A 13 -41.60 7.74 2.67
CA GLY A 13 -41.84 6.75 3.73
C GLY A 13 -40.75 6.75 4.79
N GLU A 14 -39.48 6.71 4.40
CA GLU A 14 -38.34 6.76 5.31
C GLU A 14 -38.24 8.11 6.04
N LEU A 15 -38.39 9.23 5.34
CA LEU A 15 -38.42 10.55 5.97
C LEU A 15 -39.56 10.66 6.99
N GLY A 16 -40.75 10.15 6.65
CA GLY A 16 -41.88 10.10 7.56
C GLY A 16 -41.60 9.22 8.78
N MET A 17 -41.02 8.04 8.59
CA MET A 17 -40.67 7.12 9.68
C MET A 17 -39.62 7.73 10.61
N VAL A 18 -38.52 8.24 10.06
CA VAL A 18 -37.41 8.84 10.82
C VAL A 18 -37.89 10.07 11.59
N PHE A 19 -38.69 10.93 10.96
CA PHE A 19 -39.28 12.09 11.64
C PHE A 19 -40.23 11.67 12.77
N THR A 20 -41.03 10.63 12.56
CA THR A 20 -41.96 10.12 13.58
C THR A 20 -41.19 9.51 14.74
N LEU A 21 -40.15 8.72 14.47
CA LEU A 21 -39.29 8.14 15.51
C LEU A 21 -38.58 9.25 16.30
N ALA A 22 -38.01 10.25 15.62
CA ALA A 22 -37.39 11.39 16.28
C ALA A 22 -38.40 12.14 17.15
N ALA A 23 -39.63 12.37 16.67
CA ALA A 23 -40.67 13.04 17.45
C ALA A 23 -41.11 12.22 18.67
N VAL A 24 -41.11 10.89 18.58
CA VAL A 24 -41.42 9.99 19.69
C VAL A 24 -40.30 9.98 20.73
N PHE A 25 -39.04 9.87 20.30
CA PHE A 25 -37.90 9.77 21.20
C PHE A 25 -37.47 11.12 21.81
N ASP A 26 -37.62 12.23 21.09
CA ASP A 26 -37.28 13.57 21.59
C ASP A 26 -38.45 14.28 22.29
N GLY A 27 -39.51 13.55 22.64
CA GLY A 27 -40.61 14.07 23.46
C GLY A 27 -41.51 15.09 22.74
N GLY A 28 -41.61 15.02 21.43
CA GLY A 28 -42.58 15.76 20.62
C GLY A 28 -41.97 16.49 19.42
N VAL A 29 -42.83 16.79 18.44
CA VAL A 29 -42.46 17.45 17.17
C VAL A 29 -41.78 18.80 17.39
N HIS A 30 -42.15 19.53 18.45
CA HIS A 30 -41.55 20.84 18.75
C HIS A 30 -40.04 20.76 19.00
N ASN A 31 -39.57 19.73 19.70
CA ASN A 31 -38.15 19.55 20.02
C ASN A 31 -37.33 19.16 18.80
N VAL A 32 -37.89 18.30 17.94
CA VAL A 32 -37.29 17.94 16.65
C VAL A 32 -37.14 19.18 15.77
N MET A 33 -38.18 20.01 15.67
CA MET A 33 -38.12 21.25 14.88
C MET A 33 -37.10 22.25 15.46
N ALA A 34 -37.01 22.38 16.77
CA ALA A 34 -35.98 23.21 17.42
C ALA A 34 -34.55 22.66 17.20
N GLY A 35 -34.40 21.33 17.12
CA GLY A 35 -33.14 20.66 16.76
C GLY A 35 -32.74 20.93 15.31
N LEU A 36 -33.68 20.79 14.37
CA LEU A 36 -33.46 21.08 12.95
C LEU A 36 -33.10 22.56 12.71
N VAL A 37 -33.76 23.49 13.42
CA VAL A 37 -33.44 24.91 13.33
C VAL A 37 -32.01 25.19 13.84
N ARG A 38 -31.56 24.52 14.91
CA ARG A 38 -30.18 24.61 15.40
C ARG A 38 -29.17 23.98 14.44
N ALA A 39 -29.55 22.89 13.78
CA ALA A 39 -28.71 22.19 12.81
C ALA A 39 -28.69 22.84 11.42
N ARG A 40 -29.39 23.96 11.19
CA ARG A 40 -29.45 24.68 9.90
C ARG A 40 -28.10 24.82 9.16
N PRO A 41 -26.98 25.16 9.82
CA PRO A 41 -25.69 25.26 9.15
C PRO A 41 -25.19 23.92 8.61
N ALA A 42 -25.51 22.81 9.29
CA ALA A 42 -25.13 21.45 8.90
C ALA A 42 -26.11 20.83 7.91
N LEU A 43 -27.40 21.22 7.94
CA LEU A 43 -28.42 20.71 7.04
C LEU A 43 -28.06 20.93 5.57
N PHE A 44 -27.51 22.10 5.22
CA PHE A 44 -27.04 22.35 3.85
C PHE A 44 -26.00 21.31 3.40
N TRP A 45 -25.01 21.00 4.25
CA TRP A 45 -23.95 20.04 3.96
C TRP A 45 -24.44 18.60 3.94
N LEU A 46 -25.40 18.24 4.80
CA LEU A 46 -26.07 16.95 4.79
C LEU A 46 -26.86 16.74 3.48
N PHE A 47 -27.63 17.74 3.06
CA PHE A 47 -28.38 17.68 1.80
C PHE A 47 -27.46 17.71 0.58
N LEU A 48 -26.38 18.49 0.61
CA LEU A 48 -25.39 18.51 -0.47
C LEU A 48 -24.66 17.17 -0.57
N GLY A 49 -24.27 16.57 0.55
CA GLY A 49 -23.67 15.24 0.60
C GLY A 49 -24.62 14.17 0.05
N GLY A 50 -25.88 14.17 0.49
CA GLY A 50 -26.90 13.28 -0.05
C GLY A 50 -27.18 13.50 -1.54
N PHE A 51 -27.19 14.75 -2.01
CA PHE A 51 -27.34 15.08 -3.42
C PHE A 51 -26.16 14.57 -4.26
N CYS A 52 -24.93 14.82 -3.82
CA CYS A 52 -23.72 14.31 -4.48
C CYS A 52 -23.70 12.77 -4.51
N TRP A 53 -24.13 12.12 -3.42
CA TRP A 53 -24.25 10.66 -3.35
C TRP A 53 -25.27 10.12 -4.35
N VAL A 54 -26.48 10.71 -4.39
CA VAL A 54 -27.53 10.33 -5.35
C VAL A 54 -27.07 10.53 -6.79
N VAL A 55 -26.35 11.61 -7.08
CA VAL A 55 -25.76 11.85 -8.40
C VAL A 55 -24.70 10.79 -8.73
N GLY A 56 -23.85 10.41 -7.76
CA GLY A 56 -22.89 9.31 -7.88
C GLY A 56 -23.57 7.97 -8.20
N ASP A 57 -24.63 7.63 -7.46
CA ASP A 57 -25.44 6.43 -7.70
C ASP A 57 -26.17 6.48 -9.06
N LEU A 58 -26.58 7.67 -9.52
CA LEU A 58 -27.19 7.84 -10.84
C LEU A 58 -26.16 7.55 -11.94
N PHE A 59 -24.94 8.07 -11.81
CA PHE A 59 -23.85 7.80 -12.74
C PHE A 59 -23.40 6.35 -12.69
N GLN A 60 -23.38 5.72 -11.51
CA GLN A 60 -23.08 4.31 -11.33
C GLN A 60 -24.14 3.43 -11.99
N ASN A 61 -25.43 3.71 -11.78
CA ASN A 61 -26.53 3.00 -12.42
C ASN A 61 -26.54 3.22 -13.94
N TYR A 62 -26.25 4.45 -14.40
CA TYR A 62 -26.11 4.75 -15.82
C TYR A 62 -24.92 3.99 -16.44
N ALA A 63 -23.76 3.97 -15.78
CA ALA A 63 -22.59 3.25 -16.23
C ALA A 63 -22.84 1.73 -16.24
N ALA A 64 -23.44 1.17 -15.19
CA ALA A 64 -23.79 -0.25 -15.12
C ALA A 64 -24.81 -0.65 -16.21
N LYS A 65 -25.79 0.21 -16.50
CA LYS A 65 -26.88 -0.07 -17.45
C LYS A 65 -26.53 0.18 -18.92
N TYR A 66 -25.72 1.19 -19.22
CA TYR A 66 -25.46 1.64 -20.60
C TYR A 66 -24.00 1.51 -21.04
N ILE A 67 -23.06 1.30 -20.10
CA ILE A 67 -21.62 1.25 -20.38
C ILE A 67 -21.02 -0.13 -19.98
N GLY A 68 -21.63 -0.82 -19.03
CA GLY A 68 -21.26 -2.16 -18.57
C GLY A 68 -20.78 -2.19 -17.11
N ILE A 69 -21.08 -3.29 -16.42
CA ILE A 69 -20.80 -3.51 -14.99
C ILE A 69 -19.31 -3.30 -14.67
N ALA A 70 -18.41 -3.68 -15.59
CA ALA A 70 -16.96 -3.52 -15.46
C ALA A 70 -16.48 -2.06 -15.30
N ARG A 71 -17.29 -1.06 -15.72
CA ARG A 71 -17.00 0.37 -15.45
C ARG A 71 -17.85 0.94 -14.32
N GLY A 72 -19.00 0.33 -14.01
CA GLY A 72 -19.84 0.69 -12.87
C GLY A 72 -19.22 0.35 -11.51
N ILE A 73 -18.50 -0.79 -11.40
CA ILE A 73 -17.85 -1.21 -10.15
C ILE A 73 -16.68 -0.29 -9.75
N PRO A 74 -15.75 0.10 -10.65
CA PRO A 74 -14.72 1.10 -10.32
C PRO A 74 -15.30 2.46 -9.93
N LEU A 75 -16.40 2.89 -10.55
CA LEU A 75 -17.12 4.11 -10.16
C LEU A 75 -17.76 3.98 -8.77
N SER A 76 -18.28 2.80 -8.42
CA SER A 76 -18.76 2.48 -7.07
C SER A 76 -17.64 2.59 -6.02
N ASN A 77 -16.44 2.08 -6.32
CA ASN A 77 -15.29 2.20 -5.42
C ASN A 77 -14.81 3.64 -5.31
N THR A 78 -14.89 4.42 -6.40
CA THR A 78 -14.60 5.85 -6.36
C THR A 78 -15.64 6.60 -5.54
N ASN A 79 -16.91 6.20 -5.59
CA ASN A 79 -17.99 6.75 -4.77
C ASN A 79 -17.80 6.43 -3.27
N GLN A 80 -17.27 5.24 -2.95
CA GLN A 80 -16.86 4.89 -1.57
C GLN A 80 -15.68 5.72 -1.08
N LEU A 81 -14.69 6.02 -1.95
CA LEU A 81 -13.58 6.92 -1.62
C LEU A 81 -14.06 8.37 -1.44
N TRP A 82 -15.06 8.83 -2.21
CA TRP A 82 -15.73 10.10 -1.98
C TRP A 82 -16.55 10.11 -0.69
N GLY A 83 -17.24 9.02 -0.38
CA GLY A 83 -17.93 8.83 0.91
C GLY A 83 -16.97 8.90 2.09
N LEU A 84 -15.79 8.27 1.98
CA LEU A 84 -14.73 8.32 2.98
C LEU A 84 -14.15 9.74 3.10
N ALA A 85 -13.83 10.39 1.98
CA ALA A 85 -13.33 11.76 1.98
C ALA A 85 -14.36 12.74 2.58
N TRP A 86 -15.64 12.55 2.29
CA TRP A 86 -16.73 13.36 2.84
C TRP A 86 -16.97 13.07 4.33
N GLY A 87 -16.91 11.80 4.75
CA GLY A 87 -16.91 11.37 6.15
C GLY A 87 -15.82 12.08 6.96
N VAL A 88 -14.58 12.05 6.45
CA VAL A 88 -13.41 12.68 7.09
C VAL A 88 -13.47 14.20 7.09
N LEU A 89 -13.81 14.82 5.96
CA LEU A 89 -13.72 16.28 5.80
C LEU A 89 -14.93 17.03 6.34
N VAL A 90 -16.13 16.44 6.31
CA VAL A 90 -17.38 17.12 6.68
C VAL A 90 -17.90 16.70 8.04
N PHE A 91 -17.78 15.42 8.40
CA PHE A 91 -18.26 14.91 9.68
C PHE A 91 -17.14 14.71 10.70
N GLY A 92 -15.88 14.86 10.28
CA GLY A 92 -14.72 14.56 11.13
C GLY A 92 -14.68 13.09 11.52
N GLU A 93 -15.20 12.17 10.70
CA GLU A 93 -14.95 10.75 10.93
C GLU A 93 -13.43 10.52 10.84
N LEU A 94 -12.88 9.81 11.83
CA LEU A 94 -11.45 9.73 12.15
C LEU A 94 -10.85 10.88 12.99
N ALA A 95 -11.57 11.99 13.23
CA ALA A 95 -11.13 13.02 14.17
C ALA A 95 -11.12 12.44 15.59
N GLY A 96 -9.92 12.27 16.16
CA GLY A 96 -9.71 11.62 17.45
C GLY A 96 -9.35 10.13 17.37
N GLN A 97 -9.33 9.54 16.17
CA GLN A 97 -8.83 8.18 15.96
C GLN A 97 -7.30 8.17 15.88
N GLY A 98 -6.67 7.14 16.44
CA GLY A 98 -5.21 7.01 16.45
C GLY A 98 -4.60 6.81 15.06
N LEU A 99 -3.30 7.04 14.94
CA LEU A 99 -2.52 6.84 13.70
C LEU A 99 -2.74 5.46 13.08
N THR A 100 -2.94 4.43 13.90
CA THR A 100 -3.20 3.04 13.47
C THR A 100 -4.50 2.89 12.69
N ALA A 101 -5.58 3.58 13.07
CA ALA A 101 -6.87 3.49 12.37
C ALA A 101 -6.81 4.17 11.01
N HIS A 102 -6.09 5.29 10.92
CA HIS A 102 -5.81 5.97 9.66
C HIS A 102 -4.99 5.07 8.73
N VAL A 103 -3.92 4.46 9.24
CA VAL A 103 -3.08 3.52 8.49
C VAL A 103 -3.92 2.34 8.00
N LEU A 104 -4.74 1.70 8.82
CA LEU A 104 -5.60 0.57 8.40
C LEU A 104 -6.54 0.91 7.23
N VAL A 105 -7.16 2.08 7.23
CA VAL A 105 -8.10 2.51 6.18
C VAL A 105 -7.40 2.84 4.86
N PHE A 106 -6.27 3.57 4.92
CA PHE A 106 -5.49 3.92 3.74
C PHE A 106 -4.69 2.73 3.18
N THR A 107 -4.07 1.95 4.06
CA THR A 107 -3.32 0.74 3.71
C THR A 107 -4.22 -0.36 3.18
N GLY A 108 -5.42 -0.59 3.74
CA GLY A 108 -6.39 -1.55 3.19
C GLY A 108 -6.81 -1.22 1.75
N SER A 109 -6.90 0.08 1.42
CA SER A 109 -7.21 0.55 0.07
C SER A 109 -6.03 0.37 -0.92
N LEU A 110 -4.78 0.49 -0.44
CA LEU A 110 -3.57 0.27 -1.25
C LEU A 110 -3.23 -1.22 -1.43
N ILE A 111 -3.41 -2.04 -0.39
CA ILE A 111 -3.27 -3.50 -0.40
C ILE A 111 -4.19 -4.11 -1.45
N MET A 112 -5.41 -3.58 -1.59
CA MET A 112 -6.35 -4.03 -2.62
C MET A 112 -5.75 -3.99 -4.02
N ILE A 113 -4.98 -2.96 -4.37
CA ILE A 113 -4.41 -2.79 -5.72
C ILE A 113 -3.31 -3.85 -5.99
N VAL A 114 -2.50 -4.19 -4.99
CA VAL A 114 -1.41 -5.19 -5.11
C VAL A 114 -1.97 -6.62 -5.15
N VAL A 115 -2.98 -6.92 -4.33
CA VAL A 115 -3.69 -8.21 -4.32
C VAL A 115 -4.37 -8.48 -5.67
N ILE A 116 -4.98 -7.44 -6.26
CA ILE A 116 -5.65 -7.52 -7.57
C ILE A 116 -4.69 -7.98 -8.67
N ALA A 117 -3.45 -7.48 -8.69
CA ALA A 117 -2.46 -7.87 -9.70
C ALA A 117 -1.96 -9.33 -9.55
N LEU A 118 -1.83 -9.81 -8.31
CA LEU A 118 -1.33 -11.16 -8.03
C LEU A 118 -2.40 -12.24 -8.26
N ALA A 119 -3.65 -11.97 -7.88
CA ALA A 119 -4.76 -12.88 -8.12
C ALA A 119 -4.90 -13.21 -9.61
N ASN A 120 -5.33 -14.44 -9.91
CA ASN A 120 -5.43 -14.95 -11.26
C ASN A 120 -6.86 -15.23 -11.71
N ASP A 121 -7.84 -15.15 -10.83
CA ASP A 121 -9.27 -15.28 -11.15
C ASP A 121 -10.16 -14.58 -10.08
N LYS A 122 -11.47 -14.47 -10.35
CA LYS A 122 -12.43 -13.82 -9.43
C LYS A 122 -12.53 -14.56 -8.09
N ALA A 123 -12.37 -15.89 -8.08
CA ALA A 123 -12.47 -16.67 -6.84
C ALA A 123 -11.28 -16.43 -5.90
N GLU A 124 -10.07 -16.30 -6.46
CA GLU A 124 -8.89 -15.89 -5.70
C GLU A 124 -9.09 -14.49 -5.12
N LEU A 125 -9.55 -13.51 -5.90
CA LEU A 125 -9.85 -12.18 -5.37
C LEU A 125 -10.95 -12.22 -4.30
N ALA A 126 -12.04 -12.94 -4.54
CA ALA A 126 -13.15 -13.09 -3.60
C ALA A 126 -12.69 -13.74 -2.28
N SER A 127 -11.75 -14.69 -2.34
CA SER A 127 -11.19 -15.30 -1.14
C SER A 127 -10.39 -14.32 -0.29
N VAL A 128 -9.67 -13.37 -0.88
CA VAL A 128 -8.95 -12.34 -0.14
C VAL A 128 -9.91 -11.35 0.50
N LEU A 129 -10.90 -10.87 -0.26
CA LEU A 129 -11.95 -10.01 0.29
C LEU A 129 -12.70 -10.70 1.45
N SER A 130 -13.01 -11.98 1.29
CA SER A 130 -13.68 -12.78 2.32
C SER A 130 -12.80 -13.03 3.54
N HIS A 131 -11.48 -13.16 3.36
CA HIS A 131 -10.50 -13.25 4.44
C HIS A 131 -10.47 -11.98 5.29
N GLU A 132 -10.45 -10.80 4.65
CA GLU A 132 -10.53 -9.52 5.36
C GLU A 132 -11.86 -9.36 6.11
N MET A 133 -12.98 -9.78 5.50
CA MET A 133 -14.26 -9.86 6.21
C MET A 133 -14.20 -10.82 7.40
N GLY A 134 -13.47 -11.93 7.28
CA GLY A 134 -13.20 -12.87 8.37
C GLY A 134 -12.52 -12.21 9.56
N HIS A 135 -11.49 -11.38 9.33
CA HIS A 135 -10.85 -10.59 10.38
C HIS A 135 -11.82 -9.62 11.08
N VAL A 136 -12.73 -8.99 10.32
CA VAL A 136 -13.74 -8.08 10.87
C VAL A 136 -14.77 -8.84 11.71
N ILE A 137 -15.31 -9.94 11.19
CA ILE A 137 -16.30 -10.79 11.88
C ILE A 137 -15.73 -11.35 13.18
N ALA A 138 -14.49 -11.82 13.16
CA ALA A 138 -13.79 -12.35 14.34
C ALA A 138 -13.20 -11.26 15.24
N ARG A 139 -13.37 -9.98 14.88
CA ARG A 139 -12.90 -8.80 15.65
C ARG A 139 -11.40 -8.82 15.96
N HIS A 140 -10.58 -9.43 15.09
CA HIS A 140 -9.15 -9.61 15.32
C HIS A 140 -8.40 -8.29 15.53
N ALA A 141 -8.77 -7.24 14.80
CA ALA A 141 -8.18 -5.91 14.95
C ALA A 141 -8.46 -5.29 16.32
N ALA A 142 -9.67 -5.45 16.86
CA ALA A 142 -10.04 -4.92 18.17
C ALA A 142 -9.30 -5.65 19.31
N ILE A 143 -9.18 -6.98 19.21
CA ILE A 143 -8.41 -7.80 20.16
C ILE A 143 -6.93 -7.39 20.16
N ARG A 144 -6.36 -7.15 18.97
CA ARG A 144 -4.98 -6.66 18.83
C ARG A 144 -4.80 -5.27 19.43
N GLU A 145 -5.73 -4.34 19.20
CA GLU A 145 -5.66 -3.00 19.77
C GLU A 145 -5.63 -3.03 21.30
N GLU A 146 -6.46 -3.88 21.91
CA GLU A 146 -6.48 -4.08 23.36
C GLU A 146 -5.14 -4.64 23.88
N GLN A 147 -4.58 -5.65 23.20
CA GLN A 147 -3.25 -6.20 23.53
C GLN A 147 -2.14 -5.14 23.40
N ALA A 148 -2.17 -4.32 22.34
CA ALA A 148 -1.21 -3.25 22.14
C ALA A 148 -1.29 -2.19 23.25
N LYS A 149 -2.50 -1.84 23.71
CA LYS A 149 -2.71 -0.93 24.86
C LYS A 149 -2.14 -1.51 26.15
N GLN A 150 -2.37 -2.80 26.41
CA GLN A 150 -1.82 -3.47 27.60
C GLN A 150 -0.29 -3.52 27.59
N VAL A 151 0.32 -3.83 26.44
CA VAL A 151 1.79 -3.83 26.29
C VAL A 151 2.36 -2.42 26.45
N ALA A 152 1.72 -1.39 25.91
CA ALA A 152 2.16 0.00 26.07
C ALA A 152 2.20 0.44 27.54
N ILE A 153 1.22 0.01 28.36
CA ILE A 153 1.19 0.26 29.80
C ILE A 153 2.34 -0.45 30.53
N ILE A 154 2.68 -1.68 30.13
CA ILE A 154 3.77 -2.47 30.74
C ILE A 154 5.15 -1.93 30.33
N SER A 155 5.32 -1.48 29.08
CA SER A 155 6.58 -0.90 28.60
C SER A 155 6.97 0.40 29.32
N HIS A 156 6.00 1.16 29.87
CA HIS A 156 6.28 2.30 30.74
C HIS A 156 6.96 1.90 32.06
N VAL A 157 6.74 0.68 32.57
CA VAL A 157 7.33 0.17 33.82
C VAL A 157 8.74 -0.42 33.59
N VAL A 158 9.02 -0.92 32.39
CA VAL A 158 10.29 -1.59 32.05
C VAL A 158 11.41 -0.61 31.67
N ASN A 159 11.07 0.55 31.09
CA ASN A 159 12.04 1.62 30.80
C ASN A 159 12.65 2.25 32.08
N ASP A 160 11.99 2.12 33.23
CA ASP A 160 12.51 2.57 34.52
C ASP A 160 13.45 1.55 35.20
N VAL A 161 13.54 0.31 34.68
CA VAL A 161 14.26 -0.82 35.32
C VAL A 161 15.42 -1.37 34.47
N LEU A 162 15.43 -1.18 33.15
CA LEU A 162 16.50 -1.66 32.27
C LEU A 162 17.54 -0.56 31.98
N SER A 163 18.81 -0.84 32.31
CA SER A 163 19.93 0.11 32.23
C SER A 163 20.50 0.36 30.81
N ASP A 164 19.94 -0.25 29.76
CA ASP A 164 20.41 -0.13 28.37
C ASP A 164 19.28 0.35 27.43
N PRO A 165 19.29 1.63 27.03
CA PRO A 165 18.29 2.24 26.15
C PRO A 165 18.18 1.59 24.76
N GLN A 166 19.25 0.96 24.24
CA GLN A 166 19.25 0.35 22.91
C GLN A 166 18.53 -0.99 22.89
N VAL A 167 18.72 -1.80 23.94
CA VAL A 167 18.00 -3.07 24.11
C VAL A 167 16.50 -2.81 24.28
N GLY A 168 16.13 -1.75 25.00
CA GLY A 168 14.74 -1.29 25.14
C GLY A 168 14.12 -0.87 23.80
N ALA A 169 14.82 -0.06 22.99
CA ALA A 169 14.34 0.39 21.69
C ALA A 169 14.17 -0.76 20.68
N LEU A 170 15.10 -1.71 20.63
CA LEU A 170 15.02 -2.88 19.74
C LEU A 170 13.90 -3.84 20.18
N ALA A 171 13.74 -4.07 21.48
CA ALA A 171 12.64 -4.87 22.02
C ALA A 171 11.28 -4.22 21.70
N LEU A 172 11.18 -2.91 21.80
CA LEU A 172 9.97 -2.15 21.45
C LEU A 172 9.67 -2.21 19.95
N ALA A 173 10.68 -2.05 19.08
CA ALA A 173 10.50 -2.15 17.63
C ALA A 173 10.06 -3.57 17.21
N LYS A 174 10.67 -4.61 17.78
CA LYS A 174 10.29 -6.01 17.56
C LYS A 174 8.89 -6.32 18.09
N SER A 175 8.54 -5.76 19.25
CA SER A 175 7.19 -5.87 19.83
C SER A 175 6.15 -5.21 18.93
N LYS A 176 6.40 -3.99 18.42
CA LYS A 176 5.52 -3.30 17.48
C LYS A 176 5.32 -4.06 16.17
N LEU A 177 6.38 -4.64 15.60
CA LEU A 177 6.29 -5.47 14.39
C LEU A 177 5.46 -6.75 14.64
N THR A 178 5.68 -7.39 15.79
CA THR A 178 4.94 -8.61 16.19
C THR A 178 3.47 -8.30 16.44
N LEU A 179 3.15 -7.13 17.00
CA LEU A 179 1.79 -6.65 17.20
C LEU A 179 1.12 -6.25 15.88
N ALA A 180 1.87 -5.82 14.86
CA ALA A 180 1.34 -5.48 13.54
C ALA A 180 0.87 -6.71 12.75
N ALA A 181 1.54 -7.86 12.91
CA ALA A 181 1.13 -9.12 12.28
C ALA A 181 -0.09 -9.76 12.97
N PHE A 182 -0.91 -10.52 12.23
CA PHE A 182 -1.91 -11.39 12.85
C PHE A 182 -1.24 -12.66 13.39
N SER A 183 -1.76 -13.18 14.50
CA SER A 183 -1.30 -14.47 15.00
C SER A 183 -1.71 -15.59 14.04
N ARG A 184 -0.97 -16.70 14.04
CA ARG A 184 -1.31 -17.88 13.23
C ARG A 184 -2.73 -18.40 13.47
N ALA A 185 -3.20 -18.36 14.72
CA ALA A 185 -4.56 -18.78 15.06
C ALA A 185 -5.61 -17.86 14.42
N GLN A 186 -5.38 -16.55 14.45
CA GLN A 186 -6.27 -15.56 13.82
C GLN A 186 -6.28 -15.70 12.30
N GLU A 187 -5.13 -15.95 11.67
CA GLU A 187 -5.08 -16.22 10.23
C GLU A 187 -5.83 -17.51 9.87
N PHE A 188 -5.70 -18.60 10.64
CA PHE A 188 -6.45 -19.84 10.39
C PHE A 188 -7.97 -19.69 10.56
N GLU A 189 -8.39 -18.89 11.54
CA GLU A 189 -9.80 -18.58 11.77
C GLU A 189 -10.36 -17.73 10.61
N ALA A 190 -9.65 -16.67 10.22
CA ALA A 190 -10.01 -15.83 9.08
C ALA A 190 -10.04 -16.62 7.76
N ASP A 191 -9.06 -17.51 7.52
CA ASP A 191 -9.03 -18.42 6.37
C ASP A 191 -10.30 -19.30 6.33
N GLY A 192 -10.70 -19.86 7.47
CA GLY A 192 -11.89 -20.72 7.58
C GLY A 192 -13.19 -19.97 7.33
N ILE A 193 -13.36 -18.80 7.97
CA ILE A 193 -14.53 -17.93 7.76
C ILE A 193 -14.57 -17.46 6.30
N GLY A 194 -13.45 -17.00 5.78
CA GLY A 194 -13.32 -16.47 4.42
C GLY A 194 -13.63 -17.50 3.35
N VAL A 195 -13.11 -18.73 3.46
CA VAL A 195 -13.47 -19.84 2.56
C VAL A 195 -14.97 -20.11 2.59
N GLY A 196 -15.59 -20.08 3.77
CA GLY A 196 -17.04 -20.28 3.90
C GLY A 196 -17.88 -19.16 3.28
N ILE A 197 -17.46 -17.90 3.41
CA ILE A 197 -18.12 -16.74 2.79
C ILE A 197 -18.02 -16.85 1.26
N ALA A 198 -16.82 -17.07 0.73
CA ALA A 198 -16.60 -17.19 -0.72
C ALA A 198 -17.42 -18.34 -1.32
N ALA A 199 -17.43 -19.50 -0.66
CA ALA A 199 -18.21 -20.66 -1.09
C ALA A 199 -19.73 -20.36 -1.13
N ARG A 200 -20.27 -19.73 -0.08
CA ARG A 200 -21.69 -19.37 0.00
C ARG A 200 -22.09 -18.29 -1.00
N ALA A 201 -21.16 -17.42 -1.37
CA ALA A 201 -21.32 -16.44 -2.43
C ALA A 201 -21.25 -17.06 -3.84
N GLY A 202 -21.01 -18.36 -3.97
CA GLY A 202 -20.97 -19.08 -5.25
C GLY A 202 -19.59 -19.14 -5.91
N PHE A 203 -18.55 -18.60 -5.27
CA PHE A 203 -17.18 -18.68 -5.77
C PHE A 203 -16.54 -20.03 -5.43
N ASP A 204 -15.53 -20.40 -6.23
CA ASP A 204 -14.74 -21.61 -5.99
C ASP A 204 -14.01 -21.54 -4.63
N PRO A 205 -14.31 -22.45 -3.67
CA PRO A 205 -13.72 -22.41 -2.33
C PRO A 205 -12.23 -22.71 -2.32
N TYR A 206 -11.66 -23.25 -3.40
CA TYR A 206 -10.24 -23.48 -3.56
C TYR A 206 -9.46 -22.21 -3.97
N GLY A 207 -10.13 -21.07 -4.15
CA GLY A 207 -9.48 -19.78 -4.44
C GLY A 207 -8.45 -19.38 -3.39
N ALA A 208 -8.79 -19.53 -2.10
CA ALA A 208 -7.89 -19.16 -0.99
C ALA A 208 -6.56 -19.92 -1.04
N SER A 209 -6.59 -21.23 -1.28
CA SER A 209 -5.36 -22.03 -1.30
C SER A 209 -4.48 -21.76 -2.51
N ARG A 210 -5.08 -21.47 -3.68
CA ARG A 210 -4.33 -21.03 -4.86
C ARG A 210 -3.67 -19.69 -4.63
N PHE A 211 -4.42 -18.71 -4.12
CA PHE A 211 -3.88 -17.39 -3.85
C PHE A 211 -2.75 -17.43 -2.80
N LEU A 212 -2.92 -18.16 -1.70
CA LEU A 212 -1.87 -18.37 -0.70
C LEU A 212 -0.62 -19.04 -1.29
N THR A 213 -0.79 -19.97 -2.23
CA THR A 213 0.33 -20.61 -2.93
C THR A 213 1.11 -19.59 -3.78
N ASP A 214 0.40 -18.76 -4.55
CA ASP A 214 1.03 -17.74 -5.39
C ASP A 214 1.68 -16.62 -4.56
N MET A 215 1.07 -16.28 -3.44
CA MET A 215 1.61 -15.38 -2.43
C MET A 215 2.93 -15.91 -1.86
N GLN A 216 2.98 -17.20 -1.49
CA GLN A 216 4.21 -17.83 -0.99
C GLN A 216 5.31 -17.80 -2.05
N ARG A 217 5.00 -18.16 -3.32
CA ARG A 217 6.00 -18.11 -4.40
C ARG A 217 6.51 -16.69 -4.66
N ASN A 218 5.63 -15.69 -4.57
CA ASN A 218 6.02 -14.29 -4.69
C ASN A 218 6.95 -13.86 -3.55
N ALA A 219 6.67 -14.31 -2.31
CA ALA A 219 7.54 -14.05 -1.16
C ALA A 219 8.92 -14.70 -1.34
N ASP A 220 8.98 -15.96 -1.76
CA ASP A 220 10.23 -16.70 -2.01
C ASP A 220 11.08 -16.03 -3.09
N LEU A 221 10.43 -15.57 -4.17
CA LEU A 221 11.09 -14.87 -5.27
C LEU A 221 11.67 -13.50 -4.83
N LYS A 222 10.98 -12.80 -3.93
CA LYS A 222 11.49 -11.55 -3.37
C LYS A 222 12.66 -11.79 -2.43
N ALA A 223 12.59 -12.83 -1.59
CA ALA A 223 13.68 -13.21 -0.69
C ALA A 223 14.97 -13.57 -1.44
N SER A 224 14.87 -14.19 -2.62
CA SER A 224 16.02 -14.55 -3.45
C SER A 224 16.61 -13.39 -4.26
N SER A 225 15.85 -12.31 -4.49
CA SER A 225 16.25 -11.18 -5.35
C SER A 225 17.09 -10.11 -4.64
N GLY A 226 17.43 -10.25 -3.35
CA GLY A 226 18.26 -9.30 -2.58
C GLY A 226 17.66 -7.90 -2.35
N GLY A 227 16.60 -7.55 -3.06
CA GLY A 227 15.80 -6.34 -2.86
C GLY A 227 14.62 -6.61 -1.93
N ALA A 228 14.75 -6.16 -0.69
CA ALA A 228 13.59 -5.99 0.17
C ALA A 228 12.73 -4.86 -0.43
N ASP A 229 11.57 -5.23 -0.99
CA ASP A 229 10.46 -4.31 -1.30
C ASP A 229 9.58 -4.24 -0.04
N PRO A 230 9.64 -3.16 0.77
CA PRO A 230 8.88 -2.98 1.99
C PRO A 230 7.39 -2.73 1.77
N ARG A 231 6.96 -2.40 0.54
CA ARG A 231 5.54 -2.39 0.19
C ARG A 231 5.01 -3.81 0.03
N ALA A 232 5.86 -4.76 -0.38
CA ALA A 232 5.57 -6.19 -0.27
C ALA A 232 5.59 -6.70 1.17
N LEU A 233 6.44 -6.09 2.01
CA LEU A 233 6.47 -6.39 3.43
C LEU A 233 5.14 -6.01 4.09
N ASP A 234 4.33 -5.08 3.57
CA ASP A 234 3.13 -4.66 4.32
C ASP A 234 2.06 -5.76 4.38
N PHE A 235 1.62 -6.30 3.24
CA PHE A 235 0.65 -7.41 3.22
C PHE A 235 1.28 -8.76 3.60
N LEU A 236 2.45 -9.11 3.06
CA LEU A 236 3.09 -10.41 3.35
C LEU A 236 3.62 -10.51 4.80
N SER A 237 3.92 -9.39 5.46
CA SER A 237 4.30 -9.42 6.88
C SER A 237 3.10 -9.38 7.82
N SER A 238 1.99 -8.72 7.43
CA SER A 238 0.76 -8.72 8.22
C SER A 238 -0.04 -10.03 8.09
N HIS A 239 -0.07 -10.60 6.88
CA HIS A 239 -0.73 -11.84 6.51
C HIS A 239 0.25 -12.82 5.83
N PRO A 240 1.20 -13.41 6.57
CA PRO A 240 2.18 -14.32 6.00
C PRO A 240 1.51 -15.58 5.42
N ALA A 241 1.83 -15.93 4.17
CA ALA A 241 1.48 -17.22 3.60
C ALA A 241 2.38 -18.30 4.20
N THR A 242 1.78 -19.34 4.79
CA THR A 242 2.53 -20.50 5.29
C THR A 242 1.99 -21.80 4.69
N PRO A 243 2.82 -22.86 4.56
CA PRO A 243 2.36 -24.17 4.09
C PRO A 243 1.18 -24.72 4.91
N GLU A 244 1.13 -24.43 6.20
CA GLU A 244 0.04 -24.82 7.08
C GLU A 244 -1.27 -24.10 6.73
N ARG A 245 -1.21 -22.79 6.40
CA ARG A 245 -2.40 -22.05 5.94
C ARG A 245 -2.92 -22.60 4.63
N VAL A 246 -2.04 -22.90 3.67
CA VAL A 246 -2.44 -23.53 2.39
C VAL A 246 -3.15 -24.86 2.66
N LYS A 247 -2.60 -25.69 3.54
CA LYS A 247 -3.21 -26.98 3.93
C LYS A 247 -4.55 -26.79 4.64
N ASN A 248 -4.66 -25.80 5.53
CA ASN A 248 -5.90 -25.46 6.24
C ASN A 248 -6.99 -24.97 5.28
N ALA A 249 -6.67 -24.03 4.39
CA ALA A 249 -7.57 -23.54 3.37
C ALA A 249 -8.07 -24.67 2.44
N LEU A 250 -7.18 -25.61 2.06
CA LEU A 250 -7.56 -26.80 1.31
C LEU A 250 -8.52 -27.73 2.08
N ALA A 251 -8.29 -27.90 3.39
CA ALA A 251 -9.15 -28.71 4.23
C ALA A 251 -10.54 -28.07 4.39
N ASN A 252 -10.61 -26.76 4.59
CA ASN A 252 -11.85 -26.00 4.68
C ASN A 252 -12.62 -26.04 3.36
N ALA A 253 -11.95 -25.86 2.23
CA ALA A 253 -12.58 -25.86 0.90
C ALA A 253 -13.31 -27.19 0.60
N ARG A 254 -12.68 -28.32 0.97
CA ARG A 254 -13.25 -29.67 0.80
C ARG A 254 -14.55 -29.90 1.57
N GLN A 255 -14.84 -29.09 2.60
CA GLN A 255 -16.09 -29.21 3.35
C GLN A 255 -17.29 -28.63 2.58
N PHE A 256 -17.05 -27.74 1.61
CA PHE A 256 -18.10 -27.09 0.83
C PHE A 256 -18.36 -27.81 -0.49
N SER A 257 -17.30 -28.15 -1.23
CA SER A 257 -17.45 -28.79 -2.53
C SER A 257 -16.17 -29.49 -3.01
N GLY A 258 -16.30 -30.32 -4.05
CA GLY A 258 -15.16 -30.92 -4.75
C GLY A 258 -14.43 -29.90 -5.65
N PRO A 259 -13.17 -30.17 -6.04
CA PRO A 259 -12.40 -29.27 -6.89
C PRO A 259 -13.11 -28.97 -8.22
N GLY A 260 -13.00 -27.73 -8.70
CA GLY A 260 -13.55 -27.31 -10.00
C GLY A 260 -15.05 -26.96 -9.98
N THR A 261 -15.63 -26.80 -8.80
CA THR A 261 -16.99 -26.29 -8.60
C THR A 261 -16.95 -24.83 -8.16
N GLY A 262 -18.00 -24.07 -8.47
CA GLY A 262 -18.09 -22.64 -8.18
C GLY A 262 -17.53 -21.74 -9.29
N GLU A 263 -17.87 -20.46 -9.22
CA GLU A 263 -17.42 -19.46 -10.18
C GLU A 263 -15.95 -19.10 -9.96
N ARG A 264 -15.17 -19.07 -11.04
CA ARG A 264 -13.79 -18.57 -11.07
C ARG A 264 -13.64 -17.36 -11.99
N ASP A 265 -14.23 -17.45 -13.19
CA ASP A 265 -14.17 -16.45 -14.27
C ASP A 265 -12.81 -15.74 -14.44
N ARG A 266 -11.78 -16.56 -14.73
CA ARG A 266 -10.42 -16.09 -15.02
C ARG A 266 -10.35 -15.13 -16.21
N THR A 267 -11.10 -15.40 -17.27
CA THR A 267 -10.96 -14.69 -18.55
C THR A 267 -11.44 -13.25 -18.49
N GLU A 268 -12.58 -13.00 -17.85
CA GLU A 268 -13.09 -11.65 -17.62
C GLU A 268 -12.23 -10.92 -16.60
N TYR A 269 -11.87 -11.62 -15.50
CA TYR A 269 -11.02 -11.06 -14.45
C TYR A 269 -9.69 -10.54 -15.01
N LEU A 270 -8.93 -11.38 -15.72
CA LEU A 270 -7.68 -10.96 -16.33
C LEU A 270 -7.91 -9.80 -17.30
N GLY A 271 -9.01 -9.81 -18.08
CA GLY A 271 -9.37 -8.68 -18.94
C GLY A 271 -9.50 -7.34 -18.21
N SER A 272 -10.02 -7.35 -16.98
CA SER A 272 -10.13 -6.14 -16.15
C SER A 272 -8.79 -5.62 -15.62
N LEU A 273 -7.75 -6.44 -15.63
CA LEU A 273 -6.39 -6.05 -15.20
C LEU A 273 -5.58 -5.38 -16.31
N ALA A 274 -6.06 -5.37 -17.55
CA ALA A 274 -5.34 -4.77 -18.67
C ALA A 274 -5.14 -3.26 -18.44
N GLY A 275 -3.88 -2.82 -18.46
CA GLY A 275 -3.49 -1.43 -18.22
C GLY A 275 -3.29 -1.07 -16.74
N LEU A 276 -3.49 -2.01 -15.81
CA LEU A 276 -3.20 -1.78 -14.39
C LEU A 276 -1.69 -1.51 -14.22
N ILE A 277 -1.33 -0.45 -13.50
CA ILE A 277 0.07 -0.14 -13.17
C ILE A 277 0.66 -1.32 -12.39
N TYR A 278 1.86 -1.73 -12.79
CA TYR A 278 2.62 -2.79 -12.15
C TYR A 278 3.90 -2.21 -11.55
N GLY A 279 4.06 -2.33 -10.23
CA GLY A 279 5.22 -1.79 -9.51
C GLY A 279 4.96 -0.40 -8.90
N GLU A 280 5.98 0.46 -8.92
CA GLU A 280 5.94 1.79 -8.30
C GLU A 280 5.20 2.81 -9.18
N ASP A 281 4.39 3.68 -8.58
CA ASP A 281 3.71 4.76 -9.31
C ASP A 281 4.73 5.84 -9.70
N PRO A 282 4.83 6.25 -10.99
CA PRO A 282 5.71 7.35 -11.41
C PRO A 282 5.44 8.67 -10.70
N SER A 283 4.24 8.88 -10.12
CA SER A 283 3.94 10.05 -9.31
C SER A 283 4.71 10.09 -8.00
N GLU A 284 5.15 8.93 -7.49
CA GLU A 284 5.95 8.75 -6.27
C GLU A 284 7.45 8.58 -6.59
N GLY A 285 7.81 8.53 -7.87
CA GLY A 285 9.14 8.16 -8.34
C GLY A 285 9.38 6.65 -8.32
N PHE A 286 10.46 6.22 -8.97
CA PHE A 286 10.82 4.81 -8.96
C PHE A 286 12.31 4.51 -9.10
N ALA A 287 12.69 3.31 -8.65
CA ALA A 287 14.04 2.78 -8.76
C ALA A 287 14.21 1.84 -9.98
N ARG A 288 15.27 2.06 -10.77
CA ARG A 288 15.77 1.15 -11.81
C ARG A 288 17.21 0.76 -11.46
N GLY A 289 17.37 -0.39 -10.79
CA GLY A 289 18.64 -0.79 -10.20
C GLY A 289 19.11 0.25 -9.18
N ARG A 290 20.23 0.92 -9.45
CA ARG A 290 20.77 2.00 -8.60
C ARG A 290 20.25 3.39 -8.95
N HIS A 291 19.52 3.56 -10.04
CA HIS A 291 19.00 4.85 -10.46
C HIS A 291 17.65 5.10 -9.82
N PHE A 292 17.50 6.22 -9.13
CA PHE A 292 16.18 6.71 -8.71
C PHE A 292 15.74 7.82 -9.66
N LEU A 293 14.48 7.77 -10.10
CA LEU A 293 13.92 8.72 -11.04
C LEU A 293 12.57 9.21 -10.51
N HIS A 294 12.37 10.52 -10.45
CA HIS A 294 11.10 11.09 -10.03
C HIS A 294 10.58 12.08 -11.07
N PRO A 295 9.83 11.65 -12.09
CA PRO A 295 9.41 12.50 -13.21
C PRO A 295 8.60 13.72 -12.79
N LYS A 296 7.69 13.56 -11.82
CA LYS A 296 6.81 14.63 -11.33
C LYS A 296 7.56 15.72 -10.56
N LEU A 297 8.46 15.34 -9.65
CA LEU A 297 9.34 16.28 -8.96
C LEU A 297 10.52 16.74 -9.85
N GLY A 298 10.83 15.99 -10.90
CA GLY A 298 11.78 16.35 -11.94
C GLY A 298 13.26 16.16 -11.56
N PHE A 299 13.58 15.19 -10.69
CA PHE A 299 14.96 14.91 -10.28
C PHE A 299 15.32 13.43 -10.38
N THR A 300 16.62 13.15 -10.50
CA THR A 300 17.20 11.81 -10.48
C THR A 300 18.51 11.80 -9.73
N PHE A 301 18.88 10.65 -9.15
CA PHE A 301 20.21 10.39 -8.61
C PHE A 301 20.56 8.90 -8.78
N VAL A 302 21.84 8.57 -8.55
CA VAL A 302 22.37 7.21 -8.60
C VAL A 302 22.89 6.83 -7.23
N ALA A 303 22.37 5.76 -6.64
CA ALA A 303 22.83 5.21 -5.37
C ALA A 303 24.27 4.65 -5.48
N PRO A 304 25.00 4.55 -4.36
CA PRO A 304 26.36 4.00 -4.36
C PRO A 304 26.41 2.56 -4.92
N PRO A 305 27.56 2.09 -5.43
CA PRO A 305 27.70 0.71 -5.92
C PRO A 305 27.32 -0.34 -4.87
N GLY A 306 26.61 -1.39 -5.29
CA GLY A 306 26.14 -2.47 -4.40
C GLY A 306 24.90 -2.12 -3.57
N PHE A 307 24.31 -0.93 -3.74
CA PHE A 307 23.04 -0.59 -3.12
C PHE A 307 21.86 -1.09 -3.96
N THR A 308 20.89 -1.68 -3.28
CA THR A 308 19.55 -1.85 -3.80
C THR A 308 18.66 -0.75 -3.25
N LEU A 309 17.97 -0.04 -4.13
CA LEU A 309 17.05 1.02 -3.79
C LEU A 309 15.63 0.49 -3.66
N ASP A 310 14.90 1.13 -2.77
CA ASP A 310 13.49 0.90 -2.54
C ASP A 310 12.77 2.23 -2.30
N ASN A 311 11.62 2.40 -2.93
CA ASN A 311 10.81 3.61 -2.78
C ASN A 311 9.66 3.38 -1.79
N THR A 312 9.41 4.34 -0.91
CA THR A 312 8.25 4.33 -0.01
C THR A 312 7.53 5.67 -0.14
N ALA A 313 6.27 5.75 0.33
CA ALA A 313 5.50 7.01 0.28
C ALA A 313 6.15 8.18 1.05
N GLN A 314 7.14 7.92 1.91
CA GLN A 314 7.78 8.94 2.74
C GLN A 314 9.27 9.15 2.45
N ALA A 315 9.94 8.17 1.83
CA ALA A 315 11.38 8.18 1.62
C ALA A 315 11.82 7.14 0.60
N VAL A 316 12.97 7.38 -0.03
CA VAL A 316 13.72 6.35 -0.75
C VAL A 316 14.74 5.75 0.21
N LEU A 317 14.71 4.43 0.37
CA LEU A 317 15.63 3.68 1.20
C LEU A 317 16.63 2.95 0.31
N GLY A 318 17.85 2.77 0.80
CA GLY A 318 18.89 2.01 0.11
C GLY A 318 19.68 1.17 1.10
N LEU A 319 19.92 -0.08 0.76
CA LEU A 319 20.76 -0.98 1.55
C LEU A 319 21.83 -1.59 0.67
N LYS A 320 23.07 -1.63 1.18
CA LYS A 320 24.15 -2.38 0.55
C LYS A 320 24.13 -3.84 0.97
N ASP A 321 24.52 -4.72 0.05
CA ASP A 321 24.72 -6.14 0.33
C ASP A 321 25.48 -6.37 1.66
N GLY A 322 24.89 -7.16 2.55
CA GLY A 322 25.43 -7.43 3.89
C GLY A 322 25.01 -6.46 5.00
N GLY A 323 24.24 -5.40 4.70
CA GLY A 323 23.55 -4.57 5.69
C GLY A 323 24.44 -3.69 6.57
N ASN A 324 25.65 -3.36 6.10
CA ASN A 324 26.63 -2.54 6.83
C ASN A 324 26.70 -1.09 6.35
N GLU A 325 26.02 -0.77 5.24
CA GLU A 325 25.86 0.57 4.69
C GLU A 325 24.40 0.78 4.29
N ALA A 326 23.88 1.99 4.53
CA ALA A 326 22.50 2.35 4.26
C ALA A 326 22.37 3.78 3.74
N LEU A 327 21.28 4.04 3.01
CA LEU A 327 20.90 5.33 2.46
C LEU A 327 19.43 5.57 2.79
N ARG A 328 19.10 6.80 3.18
CA ARG A 328 17.76 7.34 3.18
C ARG A 328 17.77 8.67 2.45
N LEU A 329 16.87 8.84 1.48
CA LEU A 329 16.52 10.12 0.88
C LEU A 329 15.10 10.46 1.28
N ASP A 330 14.88 11.62 1.89
CA ASP A 330 13.55 12.17 2.11
C ASP A 330 13.50 13.66 1.80
N VAL A 331 12.29 14.23 1.84
CA VAL A 331 12.03 15.62 1.51
C VAL A 331 11.43 16.36 2.70
N VAL A 332 11.86 17.59 2.91
CA VAL A 332 11.35 18.48 3.95
C VAL A 332 11.20 19.90 3.43
N SER A 333 10.22 20.62 3.97
CA SER A 333 10.07 22.06 3.73
C SER A 333 10.97 22.84 4.68
N VAL A 334 11.95 23.56 4.14
CA VAL A 334 12.83 24.45 4.90
C VAL A 334 12.65 25.87 4.36
N PRO A 335 12.31 26.86 5.19
CA PRO A 335 12.14 28.24 4.75
C PRO A 335 13.30 28.72 3.87
N ALA A 336 12.98 29.48 2.82
CA ALA A 336 13.98 29.96 1.86
C ALA A 336 15.05 30.84 2.52
N GLU A 337 14.66 31.57 3.58
CA GLU A 337 15.52 32.43 4.40
C GLU A 337 16.55 31.62 5.22
N GLN A 338 16.27 30.34 5.51
CA GLN A 338 17.14 29.50 6.34
C GLN A 338 18.22 28.86 5.47
N SER A 339 19.48 29.16 5.79
CA SER A 339 20.63 28.55 5.11
C SER A 339 20.67 27.04 5.37
N LEU A 340 21.19 26.26 4.42
CA LEU A 340 21.33 24.82 4.60
C LEU A 340 22.34 24.44 5.72
N PRO A 341 23.46 25.17 5.90
CA PRO A 341 24.32 24.98 7.06
C PRO A 341 23.60 25.19 8.39
N ASP A 342 22.79 26.23 8.52
CA ASP A 342 22.02 26.48 9.75
C ASP A 342 20.94 25.43 9.96
N TYR A 343 20.31 24.97 8.88
CA TYR A 343 19.38 23.84 8.92
C TYR A 343 20.06 22.56 9.43
N LEU A 344 21.25 22.20 8.93
CA LEU A 344 21.97 21.02 9.42
C LEU A 344 22.34 21.12 10.91
N LYS A 345 22.50 22.34 11.44
CA LYS A 345 22.78 22.62 12.86
C LYS A 345 21.52 22.77 13.73
N SER A 346 20.32 22.67 13.16
CA SER A 346 19.07 23.00 13.86
C SER A 346 18.62 21.97 14.91
N GLY A 347 19.38 20.88 15.09
CA GLY A 347 19.05 19.82 16.06
C GLY A 347 17.98 18.82 15.59
N TRP A 348 17.66 18.77 14.30
CA TRP A 348 16.73 17.78 13.75
C TRP A 348 17.28 16.34 13.76
N MET A 349 18.61 16.21 13.85
CA MET A 349 19.31 14.96 14.09
C MET A 349 20.25 15.12 15.29
N THR A 350 20.29 14.12 16.15
CA THR A 350 21.19 14.10 17.31
C THR A 350 22.65 13.89 16.84
N ASN A 351 23.60 14.44 17.60
CA ASN A 351 25.05 14.23 17.40
C ASN A 351 25.61 14.64 16.04
N VAL A 352 25.04 15.67 15.40
CA VAL A 352 25.66 16.31 14.23
C VAL A 352 26.91 17.08 14.69
N ASP A 353 28.04 16.85 14.02
CA ASP A 353 29.26 17.61 14.25
C ASP A 353 29.15 18.97 13.54
N ALA A 354 28.87 20.02 14.31
CA ALA A 354 28.72 21.37 13.78
C ALA A 354 30.00 21.92 13.10
N ALA A 355 31.19 21.41 13.45
CA ALA A 355 32.45 21.80 12.83
C ALA A 355 32.68 21.11 11.48
N SER A 356 32.00 20.00 11.22
CA SER A 356 32.05 19.27 9.93
C SER A 356 31.18 19.89 8.84
N VAL A 357 30.35 20.89 9.20
CA VAL A 357 29.36 21.46 8.28
C VAL A 357 30.06 22.24 7.16
N GLU A 358 29.84 21.81 5.93
CA GLU A 358 30.38 22.45 4.73
C GLU A 358 29.26 22.79 3.75
N GLU A 359 29.36 23.96 3.12
CA GLU A 359 28.44 24.44 2.09
C GLU A 359 29.09 24.34 0.71
N PHE A 360 28.31 23.94 -0.29
CA PHE A 360 28.77 23.79 -1.66
C PHE A 360 27.57 23.76 -2.62
N THR A 361 27.82 23.44 -3.90
CA THR A 361 26.77 23.30 -4.92
C THR A 361 26.83 21.95 -5.60
N ILE A 362 25.66 21.37 -5.91
CA ILE A 362 25.53 20.15 -6.71
C ILE A 362 24.78 20.49 -7.98
N ASN A 363 25.43 20.43 -9.14
CA ASN A 363 24.80 20.71 -10.44
C ASN A 363 24.02 22.04 -10.46
N GLY A 364 24.53 23.08 -9.79
CA GLY A 364 23.91 24.40 -9.66
C GLY A 364 22.90 24.55 -8.52
N PHE A 365 22.62 23.49 -7.75
CA PHE A 365 21.74 23.54 -6.58
C PHE A 365 22.53 23.82 -5.31
N PRO A 366 22.07 24.75 -4.44
CA PRO A 366 22.65 24.94 -3.11
C PRO A 366 22.61 23.64 -2.31
N ALA A 367 23.73 23.31 -1.68
CA ALA A 367 23.87 22.11 -0.89
C ALA A 367 24.72 22.34 0.35
N ALA A 368 24.49 21.56 1.39
CA ALA A 368 25.38 21.48 2.54
C ALA A 368 25.57 20.02 2.96
N ALA A 369 26.68 19.72 3.62
CA ALA A 369 26.93 18.41 4.19
C ALA A 369 27.44 18.52 5.62
N ALA A 370 27.26 17.45 6.38
CA ALA A 370 27.77 17.31 7.74
C ALA A 370 28.04 15.83 8.04
N THR A 371 28.83 15.56 9.07
CA THR A 371 28.94 14.24 9.68
C THR A 371 28.14 14.19 10.98
N ALA A 372 27.66 12.99 11.30
CA ALA A 372 27.00 12.72 12.57
C ALA A 372 27.46 11.35 13.08
N THR A 373 27.40 11.15 14.40
CA THR A 373 27.74 9.87 15.03
C THR A 373 26.54 9.30 15.77
N GLY A 374 26.30 8.01 15.57
CA GLY A 374 25.41 7.21 16.42
C GLY A 374 26.18 6.06 17.04
N ASP A 375 25.50 5.29 17.88
CA ASP A 375 26.17 4.28 18.72
C ASP A 375 26.92 3.21 17.92
N GLN A 376 26.32 2.71 16.84
CA GLN A 376 26.87 1.65 15.98
C GLN A 376 27.11 2.12 14.54
N TRP A 377 26.84 3.40 14.25
CA TRP A 377 26.77 3.93 12.90
C TRP A 377 27.41 5.31 12.82
N SER A 378 28.19 5.52 11.77
CA SER A 378 28.68 6.83 11.36
C SER A 378 27.84 7.33 10.19
N PHE A 379 27.42 8.59 10.25
CA PHE A 379 26.53 9.18 9.27
C PHE A 379 27.23 10.26 8.44
N ARG A 380 26.87 10.29 7.16
CA ARG A 380 27.22 11.38 6.25
C ARG A 380 25.93 11.97 5.71
N LEU A 381 25.68 13.22 6.08
CA LEU A 381 24.45 13.96 5.79
C LEU A 381 24.68 14.91 4.64
N PHE A 382 23.68 15.03 3.76
CA PHE A 382 23.63 16.05 2.73
C PHE A 382 22.23 16.65 2.68
N ALA A 383 22.14 17.97 2.59
CA ALA A 383 20.92 18.70 2.29
C ALA A 383 21.09 19.37 0.93
N VAL A 384 20.16 19.15 0.00
CA VAL A 384 20.17 19.74 -1.34
C VAL A 384 18.87 20.51 -1.53
N ARG A 385 18.97 21.82 -1.78
CA ARG A 385 17.79 22.65 -2.04
C ARG A 385 17.41 22.58 -3.51
N PHE A 386 16.20 22.09 -3.79
CA PHE A 386 15.71 21.92 -5.14
C PHE A 386 14.24 22.35 -5.21
N GLY A 387 13.97 23.44 -5.93
CA GLY A 387 12.66 24.09 -5.89
C GLY A 387 12.41 24.76 -4.53
N SER A 388 11.22 24.58 -3.97
CA SER A 388 10.84 25.04 -2.63
C SER A 388 11.35 24.15 -1.50
N ASP A 389 11.77 22.93 -1.83
CA ASP A 389 12.01 21.88 -0.86
C ASP A 389 13.50 21.58 -0.66
N VAL A 390 13.80 20.89 0.43
CA VAL A 390 15.13 20.40 0.75
C VAL A 390 15.10 18.88 0.79
N TYR A 391 15.94 18.29 -0.05
CA TYR A 391 16.15 16.85 -0.14
C TYR A 391 17.31 16.45 0.75
N ARG A 392 17.06 15.54 1.69
CA ARG A 392 18.08 15.11 2.66
C ARG A 392 18.56 13.72 2.30
N PHE A 393 19.84 13.59 2.01
CA PHE A 393 20.50 12.31 1.92
C PHE A 393 21.17 11.99 3.25
N ILE A 394 20.79 10.87 3.84
CA ILE A 394 21.33 10.36 5.08
C ILE A 394 21.99 9.03 4.72
N PHE A 395 23.32 9.04 4.62
CA PHE A 395 24.08 7.82 4.46
C PHE A 395 24.60 7.35 5.81
N ALA A 396 24.60 6.04 6.03
CA ALA A 396 25.11 5.42 7.24
C ALA A 396 26.09 4.30 6.88
N ALA A 397 27.17 4.18 7.66
CA ALA A 397 28.09 3.05 7.61
C ALA A 397 28.49 2.63 9.03
N LYS A 398 28.58 1.32 9.30
CA LYS A 398 29.09 0.84 10.61
C LYS A 398 30.55 1.23 10.85
N THR A 399 31.35 1.22 9.78
CA THR A 399 32.77 1.62 9.80
C THR A 399 33.03 2.60 8.66
N MET A 400 32.95 3.90 8.95
CA MET A 400 33.22 4.94 7.94
C MET A 400 34.71 4.95 7.56
N ASN A 401 34.99 5.05 6.26
CA ASN A 401 36.34 5.25 5.73
C ASN A 401 36.29 6.18 4.50
N ALA A 402 37.46 6.61 4.03
CA ALA A 402 37.57 7.57 2.92
C ALA A 402 36.94 7.07 1.60
N GLN A 403 36.95 5.76 1.34
CA GLN A 403 36.37 5.19 0.13
C GLN A 403 34.84 5.19 0.19
N ILE A 404 34.27 4.87 1.36
CA ILE A 404 32.82 4.92 1.59
C ILE A 404 32.33 6.36 1.53
N ASP A 405 33.00 7.30 2.20
CA ASP A 405 32.64 8.72 2.15
C ASP A 405 32.68 9.28 0.72
N ARG A 406 33.72 8.92 -0.06
CA ARG A 406 33.80 9.29 -1.48
C ARG A 406 32.62 8.75 -2.27
N SER A 407 32.27 7.47 -2.09
CA SER A 407 31.15 6.83 -2.75
C SER A 407 29.81 7.51 -2.44
N PHE A 408 29.60 7.93 -1.19
CA PHE A 408 28.42 8.69 -0.79
C PHE A 408 28.39 10.08 -1.44
N ARG A 409 29.51 10.80 -1.47
CA ARG A 409 29.62 12.11 -2.14
C ARG A 409 29.36 11.99 -3.64
N GLU A 410 29.90 10.98 -4.31
CA GLU A 410 29.66 10.71 -5.74
C GLU A 410 28.18 10.42 -6.02
N SER A 411 27.51 9.69 -5.13
CA SER A 411 26.07 9.43 -5.23
C SER A 411 25.27 10.74 -5.17
N VAL A 412 25.53 11.63 -4.22
CA VAL A 412 24.82 12.92 -4.14
C VAL A 412 25.20 13.85 -5.28
N ALA A 413 26.45 13.84 -5.72
CA ALA A 413 26.90 14.64 -6.88
C ALA A 413 26.18 14.26 -8.18
N SER A 414 25.63 13.05 -8.27
CA SER A 414 24.79 12.62 -9.40
C SER A 414 23.36 13.20 -9.36
N PHE A 415 22.94 13.82 -8.24
CA PHE A 415 21.63 14.45 -8.12
C PHE A 415 21.50 15.61 -9.12
N ARG A 416 20.51 15.52 -10.00
CA ARG A 416 20.28 16.55 -11.01
C ARG A 416 18.82 16.64 -11.41
N ARG A 417 18.48 17.75 -12.07
CA ARG A 417 17.22 17.91 -12.78
C ARG A 417 17.16 16.91 -13.95
N MET A 418 16.01 16.28 -14.11
CA MET A 418 15.70 15.48 -15.29
C MET A 418 15.29 16.39 -16.45
N SER A 419 15.71 16.04 -17.66
CA SER A 419 15.22 16.70 -18.86
C SER A 419 13.75 16.30 -19.13
N LEU A 420 13.01 17.15 -19.85
CA LEU A 420 11.64 16.84 -20.27
C LEU A 420 11.57 15.53 -21.05
N LYS A 421 12.56 15.29 -21.93
CA LYS A 421 12.66 14.04 -22.69
C LYS A 421 12.86 12.83 -21.79
N GLU A 422 13.67 12.92 -20.74
CA GLU A 422 13.82 11.84 -19.75
C GLU A 422 12.51 11.60 -19.00
N SER A 423 11.84 12.66 -18.55
CA SER A 423 10.56 12.55 -17.85
C SER A 423 9.44 11.95 -18.73
N GLU A 424 9.40 12.27 -20.03
CA GLU A 424 8.41 11.74 -20.98
C GLU A 424 8.68 10.30 -21.43
N GLN A 425 9.96 9.90 -21.49
CA GLN A 425 10.36 8.53 -21.84
C GLN A 425 10.10 7.54 -20.71
N ILE A 426 9.95 8.05 -19.50
CA ILE A 426 9.65 7.26 -18.33
C ILE A 426 8.15 6.95 -18.30
N ARG A 427 7.82 5.71 -18.63
CA ARG A 427 6.46 5.19 -18.55
C ARG A 427 6.33 4.20 -17.39
N PRO A 428 5.20 4.24 -16.64
CA PRO A 428 4.90 3.20 -15.67
C PRO A 428 4.84 1.86 -16.38
N MET A 429 5.44 0.85 -15.76
CA MET A 429 5.15 -0.51 -16.16
C MET A 429 3.67 -0.80 -15.91
N HIS A 430 3.05 -1.53 -16.84
CA HIS A 430 1.65 -1.90 -16.71
C HIS A 430 1.44 -3.37 -17.10
N LEU A 431 0.35 -3.94 -16.60
CA LEU A 431 -0.08 -5.27 -16.96
C LEU A 431 -0.70 -5.24 -18.35
N LYS A 432 -0.15 -6.06 -19.25
CA LYS A 432 -0.77 -6.38 -20.53
C LYS A 432 -1.24 -7.83 -20.51
N ILE A 433 -2.46 -8.03 -21.00
CA ILE A 433 -3.05 -9.36 -21.13
C ILE A 433 -2.84 -9.83 -22.56
N ILE A 434 -2.14 -10.95 -22.70
CA ILE A 434 -1.90 -11.61 -23.98
C ILE A 434 -2.66 -12.92 -24.06
N THR A 435 -2.94 -13.35 -25.27
CA THR A 435 -3.47 -14.69 -25.55
C THR A 435 -2.34 -15.54 -26.11
N ALA A 436 -2.05 -16.68 -25.47
CA ALA A 436 -0.98 -17.57 -25.87
C ALA A 436 -1.21 -18.12 -27.28
N ALA A 437 -0.21 -18.00 -28.15
CA ALA A 437 -0.23 -18.59 -29.48
C ALA A 437 0.28 -20.05 -29.44
N PRO A 438 -0.05 -20.86 -30.47
CA PRO A 438 0.61 -22.16 -30.66
C PRO A 438 2.14 -22.03 -30.67
N GLY A 439 2.81 -22.81 -29.82
CA GLY A 439 4.27 -22.79 -29.69
C GLY A 439 4.84 -21.75 -28.73
N ASP A 440 4.01 -20.97 -28.03
CA ASP A 440 4.49 -20.14 -26.93
C ASP A 440 4.92 -20.99 -25.73
N THR A 441 6.06 -20.62 -25.14
CA THR A 441 6.59 -21.21 -23.90
C THR A 441 6.78 -20.14 -22.85
N VAL A 442 6.93 -20.56 -21.59
CA VAL A 442 7.12 -19.63 -20.47
C VAL A 442 8.38 -18.78 -20.70
N GLU A 443 9.45 -19.42 -21.16
CA GLU A 443 10.74 -18.78 -21.43
C GLU A 443 10.63 -17.78 -22.58
N LYS A 444 9.83 -18.09 -23.61
CA LYS A 444 9.60 -17.18 -24.73
C LYS A 444 8.82 -15.93 -24.31
N LEU A 445 7.74 -16.10 -23.53
CA LEU A 445 6.91 -14.98 -23.10
C LEU A 445 7.58 -14.15 -22.00
N ALA A 446 8.31 -14.78 -21.09
CA ALA A 446 9.08 -14.10 -20.04
C ALA A 446 10.12 -13.13 -20.62
N ARG A 447 10.76 -13.47 -21.75
CA ARG A 447 11.70 -12.58 -22.44
C ARG A 447 11.07 -11.29 -23.00
N HIS A 448 9.75 -11.25 -23.13
CA HIS A 448 9.04 -10.05 -23.57
C HIS A 448 8.57 -9.17 -22.39
N MET A 449 8.85 -9.57 -21.15
CA MET A 449 8.54 -8.73 -20.00
C MET A 449 9.55 -7.57 -19.91
N ALA A 450 9.06 -6.40 -19.50
CA ALA A 450 9.89 -5.24 -19.20
C ALA A 450 10.80 -5.45 -17.96
N ILE A 451 10.60 -6.55 -17.23
CA ILE A 451 11.36 -6.92 -16.03
C ILE A 451 12.41 -7.97 -16.40
N SER A 452 13.68 -7.64 -16.20
CA SER A 452 14.81 -8.51 -16.58
C SER A 452 15.29 -9.44 -15.47
N ASP A 453 15.07 -9.10 -14.19
CA ASP A 453 15.47 -9.92 -13.05
C ASP A 453 14.48 -11.08 -12.84
N HIS A 454 15.00 -12.31 -12.78
CA HIS A 454 14.21 -13.53 -12.59
C HIS A 454 12.94 -13.60 -13.45
N ALA A 455 13.04 -13.18 -14.72
CA ALA A 455 11.86 -12.96 -15.58
C ALA A 455 10.98 -14.21 -15.73
N VAL A 456 11.59 -15.40 -15.79
CA VAL A 456 10.87 -16.68 -15.92
C VAL A 456 10.10 -16.99 -14.64
N GLU A 457 10.73 -16.84 -13.48
CA GLU A 457 10.10 -17.06 -12.18
C GLU A 457 9.00 -16.03 -11.94
N ARG A 458 9.24 -14.75 -12.23
CA ARG A 458 8.24 -13.67 -12.13
C ARG A 458 7.05 -13.93 -13.03
N PHE A 459 7.28 -14.36 -14.27
CA PHE A 459 6.18 -14.72 -15.19
C PHE A 459 5.32 -15.83 -14.61
N ARG A 460 5.95 -16.87 -14.04
CA ARG A 460 5.24 -18.01 -13.44
C ARG A 460 4.41 -17.59 -12.24
N VAL A 461 5.01 -16.85 -11.30
CA VAL A 461 4.31 -16.31 -10.12
C VAL A 461 3.14 -15.43 -10.54
N LEU A 462 3.38 -14.50 -11.47
CA LEU A 462 2.35 -13.58 -11.94
C LEU A 462 1.16 -14.34 -12.52
N ASN A 463 1.37 -15.47 -13.20
CA ASN A 463 0.31 -16.23 -13.87
C ASN A 463 -0.22 -17.44 -13.08
N GLY A 464 0.24 -17.63 -11.84
CA GLY A 464 -0.13 -18.77 -10.99
C GLY A 464 0.38 -20.12 -11.47
N LEU A 465 1.46 -20.14 -12.26
CA LEU A 465 2.04 -21.34 -12.86
C LEU A 465 3.07 -21.98 -11.91
N SER A 466 2.97 -23.29 -11.68
CA SER A 466 4.03 -24.08 -11.06
C SER A 466 5.20 -24.31 -12.03
N ALA A 467 6.30 -24.89 -11.53
CA ALA A 467 7.44 -25.25 -12.37
C ALA A 467 7.10 -26.29 -13.45
N ALA A 468 6.13 -27.17 -13.18
CA ALA A 468 5.72 -28.22 -14.12
C ALA A 468 4.68 -27.74 -15.15
N ASP A 469 4.02 -26.61 -14.89
CA ASP A 469 2.95 -26.13 -15.76
C ASP A 469 3.48 -25.62 -17.09
N ARG A 470 2.71 -25.92 -18.14
CA ARG A 470 2.92 -25.49 -19.52
C ARG A 470 1.78 -24.59 -19.95
N ILE A 471 2.11 -23.59 -20.77
CA ILE A 471 1.13 -22.70 -21.38
C ILE A 471 0.29 -23.45 -22.40
N LYS A 472 -1.02 -23.23 -22.37
CA LYS A 472 -1.94 -23.77 -23.37
C LYS A 472 -2.26 -22.70 -24.42
N PRO A 473 -2.25 -23.03 -25.73
CA PRO A 473 -2.72 -22.09 -26.75
C PRO A 473 -4.15 -21.60 -26.44
N GLY A 474 -4.39 -20.30 -26.62
CA GLY A 474 -5.65 -19.64 -26.28
C GLY A 474 -5.78 -19.18 -24.83
N GLU A 475 -4.85 -19.57 -23.94
CA GLU A 475 -4.85 -19.12 -22.55
C GLU A 475 -4.50 -17.63 -22.44
N LYS A 476 -5.23 -16.89 -21.59
CA LYS A 476 -4.90 -15.50 -21.26
C LYS A 476 -3.85 -15.45 -20.17
N LEU A 477 -2.80 -14.66 -20.40
CA LEU A 477 -1.65 -14.52 -19.51
C LEU A 477 -1.31 -13.05 -19.30
N LYS A 478 -0.87 -12.73 -18.09
CA LYS A 478 -0.33 -11.44 -17.68
C LYS A 478 1.14 -11.34 -18.07
N ILE A 479 1.51 -10.26 -18.73
CA ILE A 479 2.91 -9.83 -18.91
C ILE A 479 3.05 -8.38 -18.46
N VAL A 480 4.24 -8.02 -17.99
CA VAL A 480 4.57 -6.65 -17.62
C VAL A 480 5.25 -5.97 -18.79
N VAL A 481 4.78 -4.81 -19.20
CA VAL A 481 5.30 -4.01 -20.34
C VAL A 481 5.49 -2.55 -19.93
N GLU A 482 6.31 -1.80 -20.67
CA GLU A 482 6.49 -0.34 -20.49
C GLU A 482 5.38 0.51 -21.12
#